data_AF-A0A7J5EXD7-F1
#
_entry.id   AF-A0A7J5EXD7-F1
#
_cell.length_a   1.000
_cell.length_b   1.000
_cell.length_c   1.000
_cell.angle_alpha   90.00
_cell.angle_beta   90.00
_cell.angle_gamma   90.00
#
_symmetry.space_group_name_H-M   'P 1'
#
loop_
_entity.id
_entity.type
_entity.pdbx_description
1 polymer ?
#
loop_
_entity_poly.entity_id
_entity_poly.type
_entity_poly.pdbx_seq_one_letter_code
_entity_poly.pdbx_strand_id
1 'polypeptide(L)'
;MKLAGTVTVRVAGEDILRKPRFWDKVKSTFGGSPDLRTGRRKAALEAAAVVDSVRDALRSLGATNAVSLVVDDVVLFQDREGRADDLGDLFLAFHEQSDALGGDFQLLRLAVEHLEAGLHLVLEVQARGEHAEDEEAVRIVIAGRIHDLEPRKGEDAETYRARVEPLTKDRGAIEVARAQFESFVSRVRDAIQRAMPEAQAEVVRAEAQVQRPGGKEQPAPGPSSPQYDPYDNYYPSPLGMVMNMMMWSAIFSMAFPPHVTVLNHAGTPVGTADQPGIDQADPAPAEADVSEPDAGDAGGDMGSDAGGDMGGDMGGDFGGDFGGFFD
;
A
#
# COMPACT_ATOMS: atom_id res chain seq x y z
N MET A 1 15.72 -3.93 -6.94
CA MET A 1 14.74 -3.33 -7.88
C MET A 1 13.37 -3.68 -7.35
N LYS A 2 12.44 -2.74 -7.39
CA LYS A 2 11.06 -2.99 -6.98
C LYS A 2 10.20 -3.05 -8.24
N LEU A 3 9.21 -3.92 -8.26
CA LEU A 3 8.17 -3.93 -9.28
C LEU A 3 6.88 -3.52 -8.56
N ALA A 4 6.21 -2.47 -9.00
CA ALA A 4 5.00 -2.00 -8.32
C ALA A 4 3.84 -1.85 -9.29
N GLY A 5 2.71 -2.41 -8.86
CA GLY A 5 1.46 -2.46 -9.59
C GLY A 5 0.32 -1.99 -8.70
N THR A 6 -0.68 -1.37 -9.32
CA THR A 6 -1.92 -1.02 -8.64
C THR A 6 -3.06 -1.22 -9.60
N VAL A 7 -4.03 -2.03 -9.16
CA VAL A 7 -5.33 -2.17 -9.81
C VAL A 7 -6.37 -1.54 -8.91
N THR A 8 -7.19 -0.65 -9.44
CA THR A 8 -8.35 -0.12 -8.72
C THR A 8 -9.61 -0.76 -9.24
N VAL A 9 -10.61 -0.88 -8.38
CA VAL A 9 -11.91 -1.43 -8.75
C VAL A 9 -13.00 -0.48 -8.31
N ARG A 10 -13.74 0.04 -9.29
CA ARG A 10 -14.95 0.82 -9.06
C ARG A 10 -16.12 -0.12 -8.91
N VAL A 11 -16.95 0.13 -7.91
CA VAL A 11 -18.18 -0.64 -7.66
C VAL A 11 -19.35 0.33 -7.58
N ALA A 12 -20.56 -0.18 -7.79
CA ALA A 12 -21.75 0.61 -7.54
C ALA A 12 -21.78 1.04 -6.06
N GLY A 13 -22.29 2.23 -5.78
CA GLY A 13 -22.38 2.74 -4.42
C GLY A 13 -23.36 3.91 -4.30
N GLU A 14 -23.89 4.10 -3.10
CA GLU A 14 -24.88 5.13 -2.79
C GLU A 14 -24.24 6.31 -2.05
N ASP A 15 -24.72 7.53 -2.32
CA ASP A 15 -24.27 8.72 -1.59
C ASP A 15 -24.71 8.63 -0.12
N ILE A 16 -23.77 8.80 0.81
CA ILE A 16 -24.11 8.90 2.23
C ILE A 16 -24.68 10.30 2.47
N LEU A 17 -25.98 10.36 2.81
CA LEU A 17 -26.68 11.61 3.06
C LEU A 17 -26.59 12.00 4.55
N ARG A 18 -26.19 13.24 4.82
CA ARG A 18 -26.23 13.79 6.19
C ARG A 18 -27.67 14.02 6.64
N LYS A 19 -27.91 13.94 7.95
CA LYS A 19 -29.19 14.37 8.51
C LYS A 19 -29.46 15.85 8.18
N PRO A 20 -30.67 16.22 7.73
CA PRO A 20 -31.02 17.61 7.46
C PRO A 20 -30.85 18.47 8.71
N ARG A 21 -30.06 19.54 8.61
CA ARG A 21 -29.93 20.57 9.65
C ARG A 21 -31.14 21.50 9.62
N PHE A 22 -31.29 22.34 10.64
CA PHE A 22 -32.40 23.30 10.73
C PHE A 22 -32.56 24.15 9.46
N TRP A 23 -31.46 24.70 8.93
CA TRP A 23 -31.46 25.49 7.69
C TRP A 23 -31.89 24.70 6.45
N ASP A 24 -31.58 23.41 6.37
CA ASP A 24 -31.98 22.57 5.24
C ASP A 24 -33.50 22.35 5.23
N LYS A 25 -34.09 22.16 6.42
CA LYS A 25 -35.55 22.05 6.60
C LYS A 25 -36.25 23.37 6.27
N VAL A 26 -35.66 24.50 6.64
CA VAL A 26 -36.17 25.83 6.24
C VAL A 26 -36.12 25.97 4.72
N LYS A 27 -34.99 25.67 4.07
CA LYS A 27 -34.87 25.71 2.61
C LYS A 27 -35.86 24.79 1.90
N SER A 28 -36.10 23.58 2.41
CA SER A 28 -37.07 22.65 1.84
C SER A 28 -38.51 23.16 1.95
N THR A 29 -38.83 23.87 3.04
CA THR A 29 -40.16 24.47 3.24
C THR A 29 -40.44 25.59 2.23
N PHE A 30 -39.39 26.26 1.74
CA PHE A 30 -39.48 27.27 0.67
C PHE A 30 -39.28 26.69 -0.75
N GLY A 31 -39.36 25.37 -0.92
CA GLY A 31 -39.29 24.71 -2.24
C GLY A 31 -37.86 24.51 -2.78
N GLY A 32 -36.82 24.75 -1.99
CA GLY A 32 -35.44 24.42 -2.36
C GLY A 32 -35.09 22.96 -2.06
N SER A 33 -34.29 22.32 -2.91
CA SER A 33 -33.71 20.99 -2.63
C SER A 33 -32.37 21.16 -1.89
N PRO A 34 -32.28 20.92 -0.57
CA PRO A 34 -31.02 21.03 0.14
C PRO A 34 -30.06 19.93 -0.32
N ASP A 35 -28.79 20.31 -0.55
CA ASP A 35 -27.74 19.32 -0.79
C ASP A 35 -27.36 18.65 0.55
N LEU A 36 -27.65 17.35 0.64
CA LEU A 36 -27.39 16.51 1.80
C LEU A 36 -26.18 15.59 1.58
N ARG A 37 -25.50 15.67 0.43
CA ARG A 37 -24.33 14.84 0.17
C ARG A 37 -23.21 15.16 1.15
N THR A 38 -22.54 14.11 1.61
CA THR A 38 -21.37 14.23 2.50
C THR A 38 -20.04 14.20 1.75
N GLY A 39 -20.06 13.90 0.44
CA GLY A 39 -18.86 13.55 -0.33
C GLY A 39 -18.33 12.14 -0.02
N ARG A 40 -19.06 11.35 0.78
CA ARG A 40 -18.77 9.94 1.06
C ARG A 40 -19.79 9.04 0.39
N ARG A 41 -19.35 7.86 -0.03
CA ARG A 41 -20.16 6.84 -0.67
C ARG A 41 -20.11 5.54 0.13
N LYS A 42 -21.24 4.87 0.25
CA LYS A 42 -21.33 3.49 0.75
C LYS A 42 -21.25 2.57 -0.45
N ALA A 43 -20.19 1.76 -0.52
CA ALA A 43 -20.01 0.79 -1.57
C ALA A 43 -21.09 -0.30 -1.44
N ALA A 44 -21.64 -0.75 -2.57
CA ALA A 44 -22.51 -1.93 -2.63
C ALA A 44 -21.66 -3.21 -2.54
N LEU A 45 -20.88 -3.32 -1.47
CA LEU A 45 -19.96 -4.41 -1.22
C LEU A 45 -20.27 -5.04 0.13
N GLU A 46 -20.56 -6.33 0.11
CA GLU A 46 -20.52 -7.16 1.30
C GLU A 46 -19.11 -7.73 1.44
N ALA A 47 -18.57 -7.77 2.67
CA ALA A 47 -17.22 -8.27 2.93
C ALA A 47 -17.02 -9.67 2.32
N ALA A 48 -17.99 -10.56 2.55
CA ALA A 48 -17.97 -11.93 2.04
C ALA A 48 -17.93 -11.98 0.50
N ALA A 49 -18.73 -11.16 -0.17
CA ALA A 49 -18.76 -11.12 -1.63
C ALA A 49 -17.42 -10.63 -2.23
N VAL A 50 -16.79 -9.62 -1.61
CA VAL A 50 -15.45 -9.16 -2.02
C VAL A 50 -14.44 -10.27 -1.85
N VAL A 51 -14.42 -10.88 -0.67
CA VAL A 51 -13.52 -11.95 -0.27
C VAL A 51 -13.66 -13.12 -1.24
N ASP A 52 -14.86 -13.66 -1.45
CA ASP A 52 -15.12 -14.75 -2.40
C ASP A 52 -14.70 -14.41 -3.84
N SER A 53 -15.03 -13.21 -4.32
CA SER A 53 -14.67 -12.78 -5.67
C SER A 53 -13.15 -12.70 -5.85
N VAL A 54 -12.45 -12.16 -4.85
CA VAL A 54 -10.99 -12.06 -4.84
C VAL A 54 -10.36 -13.44 -4.76
N ARG A 55 -10.89 -14.36 -3.94
CA ARG A 55 -10.45 -15.77 -3.89
C ARG A 55 -10.42 -16.37 -5.28
N ASP A 56 -11.55 -16.29 -5.97
CA ASP A 56 -11.76 -16.99 -7.22
C ASP A 56 -10.88 -16.37 -8.32
N ALA A 57 -10.71 -15.05 -8.29
CA ALA A 57 -9.75 -14.35 -9.14
C ALA A 57 -8.31 -14.81 -8.90
N LEU A 58 -7.83 -14.78 -7.65
CA LEU A 58 -6.46 -15.15 -7.28
C LEU A 58 -6.16 -16.63 -7.54
N ARG A 59 -7.10 -17.51 -7.20
CA ARG A 59 -7.01 -18.95 -7.50
C ARG A 59 -6.93 -19.21 -9.00
N SER A 60 -7.64 -18.44 -9.83
CA SER A 60 -7.54 -18.57 -11.29
C SER A 60 -6.16 -18.18 -11.85
N LEU A 61 -5.36 -17.45 -11.08
CA LEU A 61 -3.98 -17.07 -11.40
C LEU A 61 -2.94 -18.01 -10.77
N GLY A 62 -3.37 -18.95 -9.93
CA GLY A 62 -2.48 -19.84 -9.17
C GLY A 62 -1.88 -19.20 -7.92
N ALA A 63 -2.34 -18.02 -7.51
CA ALA A 63 -1.94 -17.38 -6.27
C ALA A 63 -2.73 -18.00 -5.10
N THR A 64 -2.16 -19.01 -4.46
CA THR A 64 -2.83 -19.88 -3.47
C THR A 64 -2.24 -19.80 -2.07
N ASN A 65 -1.21 -18.99 -1.85
CA ASN A 65 -0.55 -18.84 -0.55
C ASN A 65 -1.04 -17.56 0.14
N ALA A 66 -1.80 -17.70 1.20
CA ALA A 66 -2.31 -16.61 2.01
C ALA A 66 -1.24 -16.09 2.98
N VAL A 67 -1.14 -14.78 3.11
CA VAL A 67 -0.22 -14.14 4.07
C VAL A 67 -1.00 -13.60 5.27
N SER A 68 -2.08 -12.86 5.04
CA SER A 68 -2.91 -12.32 6.12
C SER A 68 -4.31 -11.91 5.68
N LEU A 69 -5.28 -11.99 6.60
CA LEU A 69 -6.58 -11.35 6.47
C LEU A 69 -6.87 -10.53 7.72
N VAL A 70 -7.14 -9.24 7.51
CA VAL A 70 -7.50 -8.28 8.57
C VAL A 70 -8.79 -7.57 8.18
N VAL A 71 -9.75 -7.50 9.09
CA VAL A 71 -11.01 -6.76 8.92
C VAL A 71 -11.20 -5.85 10.12
N ASP A 72 -11.30 -4.54 9.90
CA ASP A 72 -11.50 -3.53 10.96
C ASP A 72 -10.52 -3.70 12.15
N ASP A 73 -9.24 -3.84 11.81
CA ASP A 73 -8.12 -4.09 12.74
C ASP A 73 -8.16 -5.43 13.49
N VAL A 74 -9.13 -6.30 13.20
CA VAL A 74 -9.20 -7.67 13.71
C VAL A 74 -8.45 -8.60 12.74
N VAL A 75 -7.38 -9.22 13.23
CA VAL A 75 -6.62 -10.22 12.47
C VAL A 75 -7.38 -11.54 12.51
N LEU A 76 -7.95 -11.94 11.38
CA LEU A 76 -8.70 -13.20 11.24
C LEU A 76 -7.77 -14.35 10.84
N PHE A 77 -6.74 -14.04 10.05
CA PHE A 77 -5.74 -14.99 9.60
C PHE A 77 -4.37 -14.31 9.47
N GLN A 78 -3.32 -15.05 9.84
CA GLN A 78 -1.93 -14.67 9.59
C GLN A 78 -1.10 -15.94 9.44
N ASP A 79 -0.48 -16.12 8.28
CA ASP A 79 0.49 -17.20 8.10
C ASP A 79 1.84 -16.78 8.70
N ARG A 80 2.30 -17.55 9.69
CA ARG A 80 3.59 -17.35 10.35
C ARG A 80 4.63 -18.36 9.90
N GLU A 81 4.20 -19.43 9.25
CA GLU A 81 5.03 -20.59 8.93
C GLU A 81 5.39 -20.67 7.45
N GLY A 82 4.76 -19.87 6.58
CA GLY A 82 5.00 -19.89 5.14
C GLY A 82 4.40 -21.15 4.51
N ARG A 83 3.19 -21.54 4.94
CA ARG A 83 2.54 -22.77 4.46
C ARG A 83 2.04 -22.54 3.04
N ALA A 84 2.35 -23.50 2.16
CA ALA A 84 1.85 -23.45 0.80
C ALA A 84 0.36 -23.83 0.72
N ASP A 85 -0.33 -23.27 -0.27
CA ASP A 85 -1.71 -23.60 -0.68
C ASP A 85 -2.78 -23.40 0.42
N ASP A 86 -2.56 -22.47 1.34
CA ASP A 86 -3.41 -22.23 2.51
C ASP A 86 -4.46 -21.13 2.30
N LEU A 87 -4.62 -20.61 1.09
CA LEU A 87 -5.69 -19.66 0.76
C LEU A 87 -7.06 -20.20 1.19
N GLY A 88 -7.34 -21.48 0.94
CA GLY A 88 -8.58 -22.12 1.36
C GLY A 88 -8.82 -22.09 2.88
N ASP A 89 -7.76 -22.26 3.68
CA ASP A 89 -7.83 -22.21 5.15
C ASP A 89 -8.18 -20.79 5.63
N LEU A 90 -7.59 -19.77 5.02
CA LEU A 90 -7.92 -18.37 5.31
C LEU A 90 -9.41 -18.08 5.07
N PHE A 91 -9.96 -18.57 3.96
CA PHE A 91 -11.37 -18.36 3.64
C PHE A 91 -12.31 -19.10 4.60
N LEU A 92 -11.92 -20.30 5.03
CA LEU A 92 -12.67 -21.02 6.05
C LEU A 92 -12.70 -20.22 7.37
N ALA A 93 -11.54 -19.71 7.82
CA ALA A 93 -11.45 -18.89 9.01
C ALA A 93 -12.30 -17.61 8.93
N PHE A 94 -12.35 -16.97 7.75
CA PHE A 94 -13.23 -15.81 7.53
C PHE A 94 -14.71 -16.17 7.71
N HIS A 95 -15.19 -17.24 7.08
CA HIS A 95 -16.60 -17.62 7.17
C HIS A 95 -17.00 -18.00 8.60
N GLU A 96 -16.13 -18.68 9.34
CA GLU A 96 -16.35 -19.03 10.75
C GLU A 96 -16.50 -17.79 11.66
N GLN A 97 -15.90 -16.66 11.27
CA GLN A 97 -15.92 -15.41 12.06
C GLN A 97 -16.83 -14.33 11.46
N SER A 98 -17.37 -14.54 10.26
CA SER A 98 -18.13 -13.53 9.50
C SER A 98 -19.38 -13.04 10.24
N ASP A 99 -20.08 -13.92 10.96
CA ASP A 99 -21.24 -13.55 11.78
C ASP A 99 -20.88 -12.57 12.91
N ALA A 100 -19.64 -12.61 13.40
CA ALA A 100 -19.15 -11.74 14.47
C ALA A 100 -18.69 -10.36 13.98
N LEU A 101 -18.34 -10.24 12.69
CA LEU A 101 -17.90 -8.99 12.07
C LEU A 101 -19.07 -8.06 11.73
N GLY A 102 -20.29 -8.60 11.63
CA GLY A 102 -21.45 -7.85 11.17
C GLY A 102 -21.46 -7.67 9.64
N GLY A 103 -22.54 -7.07 9.11
CA GLY A 103 -22.72 -6.90 7.67
C GLY A 103 -21.97 -5.70 7.06
N ASP A 104 -21.61 -4.71 7.89
CA ASP A 104 -20.87 -3.52 7.46
C ASP A 104 -19.42 -3.60 7.95
N PHE A 105 -18.44 -3.26 7.10
CA PHE A 105 -17.02 -3.21 7.45
C PHE A 105 -16.41 -1.87 6.99
N GLN A 106 -15.40 -1.38 7.69
CA GLN A 106 -14.69 -0.14 7.31
C GLN A 106 -13.52 -0.43 6.37
N LEU A 107 -12.68 -1.40 6.71
CA LEU A 107 -11.48 -1.76 5.97
C LEU A 107 -11.23 -3.27 6.04
N LEU A 108 -11.14 -3.89 4.87
CA LEU A 108 -10.67 -5.24 4.70
C LEU A 108 -9.31 -5.23 4.01
N ARG A 109 -8.35 -6.00 4.53
CA ARG A 109 -7.02 -6.20 3.96
C ARG A 109 -6.74 -7.69 3.82
N LEU A 110 -6.61 -8.16 2.59
CA LEU A 110 -6.23 -9.53 2.26
C LEU A 110 -4.89 -9.51 1.53
N ALA A 111 -3.87 -10.14 2.12
CA ALA A 111 -2.57 -10.31 1.50
C ALA A 111 -2.33 -11.75 1.09
N VAL A 112 -1.84 -11.94 -0.14
CA VAL A 112 -1.55 -13.23 -0.76
C VAL A 112 -0.21 -13.13 -1.46
N GLU A 113 0.60 -14.18 -1.39
CA GLU A 113 1.86 -14.29 -2.13
C GLU A 113 1.71 -15.19 -3.35
N HIS A 114 2.56 -14.98 -4.34
CA HIS A 114 2.60 -15.76 -5.56
C HIS A 114 4.01 -15.80 -6.13
N LEU A 115 4.45 -16.96 -6.61
CA LEU A 115 5.73 -17.12 -7.29
C LEU A 115 5.46 -17.46 -8.76
N GLU A 116 5.86 -16.57 -9.67
CA GLU A 116 5.65 -16.79 -11.09
C GLU A 116 6.81 -16.24 -11.92
N ALA A 117 7.31 -17.07 -12.84
CA ALA A 117 8.34 -16.68 -13.81
C ALA A 117 9.61 -16.07 -13.18
N GLY A 118 9.98 -16.51 -11.97
CA GLY A 118 11.13 -15.97 -11.24
C GLY A 118 10.84 -14.66 -10.50
N LEU A 119 9.57 -14.23 -10.44
CA LEU A 119 9.11 -13.12 -9.62
C LEU A 119 8.45 -13.65 -8.35
N HIS A 120 8.87 -13.12 -7.21
CA HIS A 120 8.14 -13.25 -5.95
C HIS A 120 7.23 -12.04 -5.81
N LEU A 121 5.93 -12.29 -5.75
CA LEU A 121 4.87 -11.30 -5.82
C LEU A 121 4.09 -11.33 -4.51
N VAL A 122 3.77 -10.16 -3.98
CA VAL A 122 2.85 -9.96 -2.86
C VAL A 122 1.72 -9.06 -3.34
N LEU A 123 0.49 -9.55 -3.22
CA LEU A 123 -0.73 -8.85 -3.56
C LEU A 123 -1.46 -8.52 -2.28
N GLU A 124 -1.72 -7.25 -2.01
CA GLU A 124 -2.62 -6.82 -0.95
C GLU A 124 -3.88 -6.20 -1.56
N VAL A 125 -5.02 -6.81 -1.30
CA VAL A 125 -6.35 -6.28 -1.60
C VAL A 125 -6.86 -5.49 -0.41
N GLN A 126 -7.13 -4.21 -0.63
CA GLN A 126 -7.69 -3.28 0.32
C GLN A 126 -9.11 -2.92 -0.14
N ALA A 127 -10.13 -3.27 0.63
CA ALA A 127 -11.53 -2.92 0.34
C ALA A 127 -12.13 -2.09 1.46
N ARG A 128 -12.99 -1.12 1.11
CA ARG A 128 -13.66 -0.22 2.05
C ARG A 128 -15.16 -0.24 1.83
N GLY A 129 -15.94 -0.42 2.90
CA GLY A 129 -17.40 -0.30 2.85
C GLY A 129 -17.86 1.14 2.67
N GLU A 130 -17.10 2.11 3.19
CA GLU A 130 -17.33 3.54 2.97
C GLU A 130 -16.05 4.23 2.51
N HIS A 131 -16.14 5.07 1.48
CA HIS A 131 -14.98 5.78 0.90
C HIS A 131 -15.38 7.20 0.44
N ALA A 132 -14.39 8.06 0.20
CA ALA A 132 -14.62 9.36 -0.42
C ALA A 132 -15.04 9.21 -1.89
N GLU A 133 -15.74 10.20 -2.44
CA GLU A 133 -16.23 10.18 -3.83
C GLU A 133 -15.10 10.06 -4.87
N ASP A 134 -13.91 10.58 -4.56
CA ASP A 134 -12.69 10.51 -5.37
C ASP A 134 -11.80 9.30 -5.04
N GLU A 135 -12.17 8.49 -4.06
CA GLU A 135 -11.48 7.25 -3.70
C GLU A 135 -12.20 6.02 -4.28
N GLU A 136 -11.41 4.98 -4.54
CA GLU A 136 -11.92 3.71 -5.07
C GLU A 136 -12.26 2.76 -3.93
N ALA A 137 -13.37 2.03 -4.06
CA ALA A 137 -13.85 1.11 -3.01
C ALA A 137 -12.90 -0.07 -2.78
N VAL A 138 -12.21 -0.53 -3.84
CA VAL A 138 -11.19 -1.56 -3.74
C VAL A 138 -9.92 -1.14 -4.46
N ARG A 139 -8.79 -1.35 -3.80
CA ARG A 139 -7.44 -1.15 -4.33
C ARG A 139 -6.64 -2.42 -4.12
N ILE A 140 -6.02 -2.91 -5.19
CA ILE A 140 -5.15 -4.08 -5.18
C ILE A 140 -3.74 -3.57 -5.43
N VAL A 141 -2.90 -3.60 -4.40
CA VAL A 141 -1.49 -3.21 -4.48
C VAL A 141 -0.68 -4.46 -4.72
N ILE A 142 0.13 -4.46 -5.78
CA ILE A 142 0.93 -5.60 -6.19
C ILE A 142 2.38 -5.16 -6.11
N ALA A 143 3.18 -5.85 -5.30
CA ALA A 143 4.62 -5.63 -5.24
C ALA A 143 5.36 -6.89 -5.65
N GLY A 144 6.38 -6.72 -6.49
CA GLY A 144 7.21 -7.80 -6.97
C GLY A 144 8.68 -7.57 -6.69
N ARG A 145 9.41 -8.67 -6.55
CA ARG A 145 10.88 -8.74 -6.55
C ARG A 145 11.30 -9.85 -7.50
N ILE A 146 12.49 -9.71 -8.10
CA ILE A 146 13.12 -10.83 -8.79
C ILE A 146 13.60 -11.78 -7.71
N HIS A 147 13.09 -13.00 -7.70
CA HIS A 147 13.35 -13.97 -6.63
C HIS A 147 14.84 -14.25 -6.45
N ASP A 148 15.59 -14.36 -7.54
CA ASP A 148 17.04 -14.58 -7.49
C ASP A 148 17.83 -13.39 -6.90
N LEU A 149 17.20 -12.21 -6.77
CA LEU A 149 17.81 -11.06 -6.11
C LEU A 149 17.53 -11.04 -4.59
N GLU A 150 16.68 -11.91 -4.07
CA GLU A 150 16.36 -11.93 -2.63
C GLU A 150 17.52 -12.52 -1.80
N PRO A 151 17.75 -11.99 -0.59
CA PRO A 151 18.65 -12.62 0.37
C PRO A 151 18.16 -14.01 0.75
N ARG A 152 19.09 -14.96 0.82
CA ARG A 152 18.80 -16.30 1.32
C ARG A 152 18.97 -16.34 2.84
N LYS A 153 18.24 -17.24 3.52
CA LYS A 153 18.36 -17.41 4.97
C LYS A 153 19.81 -17.73 5.34
N GLY A 154 20.37 -16.93 6.25
CA GLY A 154 21.76 -17.08 6.73
C GLY A 154 22.84 -16.58 5.76
N GLU A 155 22.46 -15.95 4.65
CA GLU A 155 23.41 -15.38 3.70
C GLU A 155 23.98 -14.05 4.23
N ASP A 156 25.31 -13.98 4.35
CA ASP A 156 25.98 -12.73 4.71
C ASP A 156 26.01 -11.73 3.53
N ALA A 157 26.32 -10.47 3.83
CA ALA A 157 26.28 -9.39 2.85
C ALA A 157 27.33 -9.52 1.72
N GLU A 158 28.47 -10.20 1.96
CA GLU A 158 29.51 -10.38 0.96
C GLU A 158 29.13 -11.47 -0.03
N THR A 159 28.68 -12.61 0.49
CA THR A 159 28.13 -13.73 -0.29
C THR A 159 26.94 -13.28 -1.12
N TYR A 160 26.02 -12.52 -0.52
CA TYR A 160 24.88 -11.93 -1.20
C TYR A 160 25.32 -11.05 -2.37
N ARG A 161 26.22 -10.10 -2.13
CA ARG A 161 26.75 -9.20 -3.17
C ARG A 161 27.37 -9.98 -4.32
N ALA A 162 28.25 -10.93 -4.03
CA ALA A 162 28.96 -11.71 -5.05
C ALA A 162 28.00 -12.49 -5.96
N ARG A 163 26.90 -13.01 -5.41
CA ARG A 163 25.88 -13.74 -6.15
C ARG A 163 24.99 -12.82 -6.98
N VAL A 164 24.60 -11.69 -6.41
CA VAL A 164 23.57 -10.80 -6.95
C VAL A 164 24.14 -9.80 -7.97
N GLU A 165 25.37 -9.32 -7.77
CA GLU A 165 25.97 -8.29 -8.62
C GLU A 165 25.91 -8.62 -10.12
N PRO A 166 26.25 -9.84 -10.59
CA PRO A 166 26.13 -10.17 -12.01
C PRO A 166 24.69 -10.02 -12.55
N LEU A 167 23.70 -10.40 -11.73
CA LEU A 167 22.28 -10.35 -12.10
C LEU A 167 21.79 -8.90 -12.21
N THR A 168 22.26 -8.00 -11.33
CA THR A 168 21.90 -6.57 -11.41
C THR A 168 22.43 -5.86 -12.66
N LYS A 169 23.48 -6.41 -13.28
CA LYS A 169 24.08 -5.90 -14.52
C LYS A 169 23.42 -6.48 -15.78
N ASP A 170 22.57 -7.49 -15.64
CA ASP A 170 21.86 -8.09 -16.77
C ASP A 170 20.60 -7.29 -17.11
N ARG A 171 20.75 -6.36 -18.06
CA ARG A 171 19.63 -5.58 -18.60
C ARG A 171 18.52 -6.45 -19.17
N GLY A 172 18.87 -7.56 -19.82
CA GLY A 172 17.89 -8.46 -20.43
C GLY A 172 16.98 -9.09 -19.38
N ALA A 173 17.57 -9.58 -18.30
CA ALA A 173 16.83 -10.13 -17.17
C ALA A 173 15.89 -9.08 -16.52
N ILE A 174 16.36 -7.84 -16.35
CA ILE A 174 15.56 -6.75 -15.80
C ILE A 174 14.34 -6.43 -16.68
N GLU A 175 14.52 -6.31 -17.99
CA GLU A 175 13.44 -6.01 -18.93
C GLU A 175 12.44 -7.17 -19.04
N VAL A 176 12.92 -8.43 -18.99
CA VAL A 176 12.05 -9.62 -18.95
C VAL A 176 11.21 -9.63 -17.68
N ALA A 177 11.82 -9.38 -16.52
CA ALA A 177 11.11 -9.29 -15.24
C ALA A 177 10.03 -8.18 -15.26
N ARG A 178 10.37 -7.00 -15.82
CA ARG A 178 9.41 -5.89 -15.98
C ARG A 178 8.22 -6.31 -16.86
N ALA A 179 8.47 -6.88 -18.03
CA ALA A 179 7.41 -7.30 -18.95
C ALA A 179 6.52 -8.42 -18.36
N GLN A 180 7.12 -9.37 -17.65
CA GLN A 180 6.39 -10.42 -16.94
C GLN A 180 5.49 -9.85 -15.84
N PHE A 181 6.01 -8.87 -15.09
CA PHE A 181 5.25 -8.19 -14.06
C PHE A 181 4.06 -7.41 -14.62
N GLU A 182 4.27 -6.61 -15.67
CA GLU A 182 3.19 -5.85 -16.35
C GLU A 182 2.09 -6.79 -16.89
N SER A 183 2.50 -7.92 -17.46
CA SER A 183 1.58 -8.98 -17.90
C SER A 183 0.80 -9.59 -16.72
N PHE A 184 1.46 -9.84 -15.60
CA PHE A 184 0.80 -10.33 -14.39
C PHE A 184 -0.22 -9.34 -13.84
N VAL A 185 0.12 -8.05 -13.70
CA VAL A 185 -0.81 -7.00 -13.24
C VAL A 185 -2.04 -6.90 -14.17
N SER A 186 -1.83 -6.99 -15.48
CA SER A 186 -2.92 -7.01 -16.45
C SER A 186 -3.84 -8.22 -16.28
N ARG A 187 -3.27 -9.41 -16.03
CA ARG A 187 -4.04 -10.62 -15.74
C ARG A 187 -4.78 -10.54 -14.40
N VAL A 188 -4.23 -9.88 -13.38
CA VAL A 188 -4.94 -9.60 -12.13
C VAL A 188 -6.17 -8.74 -12.41
N ARG A 189 -6.03 -7.64 -13.16
CA ARG A 189 -7.16 -6.81 -13.58
C ARG A 189 -8.22 -7.64 -14.31
N ASP A 190 -7.82 -8.46 -15.28
CA ASP A 190 -8.74 -9.30 -16.05
C ASP A 190 -9.42 -10.39 -15.20
N ALA A 191 -8.72 -10.94 -14.20
CA ALA A 191 -9.28 -11.93 -13.27
C ALA A 191 -10.32 -11.29 -12.35
N ILE A 192 -10.02 -10.13 -11.79
CA ILE A 192 -10.93 -9.38 -10.93
C ILE A 192 -12.16 -8.91 -11.71
N GLN A 193 -11.98 -8.38 -12.93
CA GLN A 193 -13.10 -7.98 -13.80
C GLN A 193 -14.04 -9.15 -14.13
N ARG A 194 -13.50 -10.37 -14.27
CA ARG A 194 -14.30 -11.59 -14.50
C ARG A 194 -15.02 -12.05 -13.23
N ALA A 195 -14.36 -11.96 -12.08
CA ALA A 195 -14.94 -12.36 -10.79
C ALA A 195 -16.00 -11.36 -10.29
N MET A 196 -15.91 -10.09 -10.69
CA MET A 196 -16.83 -9.01 -10.31
C MET A 196 -17.41 -8.32 -11.56
N PRO A 197 -18.36 -8.94 -12.29
CA PRO A 197 -18.84 -8.42 -13.58
C PRO A 197 -19.50 -7.04 -13.52
N GLU A 198 -20.06 -6.66 -12.38
CA GLU A 198 -20.69 -5.35 -12.16
C GLU A 198 -19.69 -4.24 -11.79
N ALA A 199 -18.46 -4.63 -11.48
CA ALA A 199 -17.39 -3.71 -11.13
C ALA A 199 -16.58 -3.29 -12.37
N GLN A 200 -15.80 -2.23 -12.25
CA GLN A 200 -14.86 -1.79 -13.29
C GLN A 200 -13.44 -1.83 -12.72
N ALA A 201 -12.61 -2.73 -13.23
CA ALA A 201 -11.22 -2.85 -12.83
C ALA A 201 -10.29 -2.12 -13.80
N GLU A 202 -9.37 -1.31 -13.28
CA GLU A 202 -8.42 -0.53 -14.07
C GLU A 202 -6.99 -0.71 -13.52
N VAL A 203 -6.01 -0.86 -14.43
CA VAL A 203 -4.59 -0.81 -14.05
C VAL A 203 -4.19 0.66 -13.96
N VAL A 204 -3.94 1.13 -12.74
CA VAL A 204 -3.44 2.50 -12.49
C VAL A 204 -1.93 2.56 -12.65
N ARG A 205 -1.24 1.50 -12.25
CA ARG A 205 0.24 1.43 -12.24
C ARG A 205 0.68 0.01 -12.54
N ALA A 206 1.75 -0.12 -13.32
CA ALA A 206 2.51 -1.37 -13.49
C ALA A 206 3.90 -0.99 -14.04
N GLU A 207 4.91 -0.92 -13.17
CA GLU A 207 6.23 -0.45 -13.57
C GLU A 207 7.36 -1.03 -12.71
N ALA A 208 8.57 -0.99 -13.26
CA ALA A 208 9.79 -1.26 -12.52
C ALA A 208 10.35 0.03 -11.90
N GLN A 209 10.86 -0.05 -10.68
CA GLN A 209 11.35 1.06 -9.89
C GLN A 209 12.74 0.80 -9.31
N VAL A 210 13.52 1.88 -9.25
CA VAL A 210 14.77 1.93 -8.50
C VAL A 210 14.74 3.11 -7.54
N GLN A 211 15.01 2.84 -6.26
CA GLN A 211 15.07 3.88 -5.24
C GLN A 211 16.50 4.38 -5.11
N ARG A 212 16.66 5.71 -5.10
CA ARG A 212 17.95 6.35 -4.84
C ARG A 212 18.45 5.97 -3.45
N PRO A 213 19.70 5.48 -3.31
CA PRO A 213 20.29 5.23 -2.00
C PRO A 213 20.58 6.56 -1.27
N GLY A 214 20.45 6.55 0.06
CA GLY A 214 20.71 7.70 0.93
C GLY A 214 19.45 8.27 1.58
N GLY A 215 19.60 9.41 2.26
CA GLY A 215 18.52 10.04 3.03
C GLY A 215 18.37 9.50 4.46
N LYS A 216 17.59 10.21 5.28
CA LYS A 216 17.12 9.66 6.56
C LYS A 216 16.08 8.58 6.27
N GLU A 217 16.15 7.49 7.00
CA GLU A 217 15.13 6.44 6.96
C GLU A 217 13.77 7.08 7.24
N GLN A 218 12.84 6.90 6.31
CA GLN A 218 11.48 7.39 6.46
C GLN A 218 10.64 6.32 7.16
N PRO A 219 9.68 6.74 8.00
CA PRO A 219 8.71 5.79 8.55
C PRO A 219 8.01 5.06 7.40
N ALA A 220 7.75 3.77 7.59
CA ALA A 220 7.06 2.97 6.60
C ALA A 220 5.72 3.65 6.24
N PRO A 221 5.43 3.85 4.94
CA PRO A 221 4.19 4.48 4.51
C PRO A 221 2.99 3.64 4.98
N GLY A 222 1.93 4.31 5.44
CA GLY A 222 0.70 3.62 5.82
C GLY A 222 0.04 2.90 4.63
N PRO A 223 -0.83 1.90 4.86
CA PRO A 223 -1.41 1.06 3.79
C PRO A 223 -2.15 1.83 2.70
N SER A 224 -2.77 2.96 3.04
CA SER A 224 -3.48 3.84 2.10
C SER A 224 -2.55 4.73 1.27
N SER A 225 -1.25 4.77 1.59
CA SER A 225 -0.29 5.61 0.86
C SER A 225 -0.09 5.11 -0.57
N PRO A 226 0.05 6.02 -1.55
CA PRO A 226 0.51 5.67 -2.90
C PRO A 226 1.90 5.01 -2.94
N GLN A 227 2.71 5.24 -1.91
CA GLN A 227 4.06 4.69 -1.74
C GLN A 227 4.08 3.36 -0.98
N TYR A 228 2.91 2.88 -0.54
CA TYR A 228 2.81 1.60 0.17
C TYR A 228 3.32 0.45 -0.69
N ASP A 229 4.23 -0.34 -0.12
CA ASP A 229 4.79 -1.53 -0.72
C ASP A 229 4.47 -2.73 0.19
N PRO A 230 3.50 -3.59 -0.16
CA PRO A 230 3.15 -4.72 0.68
C PRO A 230 4.33 -5.70 0.83
N TYR A 231 5.22 -5.79 -0.16
CA TYR A 231 6.38 -6.67 -0.06
C TYR A 231 7.28 -6.27 1.12
N ASP A 232 7.60 -4.98 1.28
CA ASP A 232 8.44 -4.53 2.38
C ASP A 232 7.73 -4.66 3.75
N ASN A 233 6.40 -4.64 3.77
CA ASN A 233 5.60 -4.83 4.98
C ASN A 233 5.61 -6.30 5.49
N TYR A 234 5.55 -7.27 4.58
CA TYR A 234 5.52 -8.69 4.94
C TYR A 234 6.92 -9.34 4.94
N TYR A 235 7.84 -8.81 4.14
CA TYR A 235 9.20 -9.33 3.96
C TYR A 235 10.26 -8.24 4.15
N PRO A 236 10.37 -7.66 5.37
CA PRO A 236 11.40 -6.67 5.65
C PRO A 236 12.79 -7.30 5.47
N SER A 237 13.60 -6.72 4.59
CA SER A 237 14.93 -7.25 4.26
C SER A 237 16.04 -6.45 4.92
N PRO A 238 16.89 -7.05 5.77
CA PRO A 238 18.04 -6.36 6.35
C PRO A 238 19.10 -5.98 5.30
N LEU A 239 19.07 -6.62 4.13
CA LEU A 239 19.97 -6.34 3.00
C LEU A 239 19.32 -5.46 1.91
N GLY A 240 18.13 -4.91 2.17
CA GLY A 240 17.41 -4.05 1.23
C GLY A 240 18.23 -2.84 0.76
N MET A 241 18.98 -2.20 1.68
CA MET A 241 19.86 -1.08 1.34
C MET A 241 20.99 -1.52 0.39
N VAL A 242 21.61 -2.69 0.63
CA VAL A 242 22.69 -3.22 -0.21
C VAL A 242 22.16 -3.49 -1.62
N MET A 243 20.98 -4.12 -1.73
CA MET A 243 20.30 -4.33 -3.01
C MET A 243 20.02 -3.03 -3.75
N ASN A 244 19.46 -2.03 -3.07
CA ASN A 244 19.16 -0.73 -3.68
C ASN A 244 20.43 -0.03 -4.19
N MET A 245 21.52 -0.06 -3.41
CA MET A 245 22.82 0.49 -3.84
C MET A 245 23.37 -0.24 -5.07
N MET A 246 23.34 -1.57 -5.09
CA MET A 246 23.81 -2.36 -6.23
C MET A 246 23.01 -2.07 -7.49
N MET A 247 21.67 -2.07 -7.39
CA MET A 247 20.78 -1.79 -8.52
C MET A 247 20.96 -0.37 -9.06
N TRP A 248 21.07 0.62 -8.17
CA TRP A 248 21.35 1.99 -8.54
C TRP A 248 22.66 2.08 -9.34
N SER A 249 23.75 1.56 -8.79
CA SER A 249 25.05 1.59 -9.45
C SER A 249 25.06 0.82 -10.77
N ALA A 250 24.38 -0.33 -10.83
CA ALA A 250 24.31 -1.13 -12.04
C ALA A 250 23.56 -0.41 -13.16
N ILE A 251 22.35 0.09 -12.87
CA ILE A 251 21.50 0.78 -13.86
C ILE A 251 22.21 2.00 -14.45
N PHE A 252 22.82 2.85 -13.61
CA PHE A 252 23.48 4.08 -14.07
C PHE A 252 24.88 3.89 -14.63
N SER A 253 25.44 2.67 -14.55
CA SER A 253 26.69 2.32 -15.25
C SER A 253 26.45 1.69 -16.63
N MET A 254 25.19 1.40 -16.98
CA MET A 254 24.84 0.87 -18.31
C MET A 254 24.92 1.97 -19.37
N ALA A 255 25.44 1.64 -20.55
CA ALA A 255 25.41 2.54 -21.71
C ALA A 255 23.97 2.87 -22.15
N PHE A 256 23.04 1.93 -21.92
CA PHE A 256 21.61 2.08 -22.19
C PHE A 256 20.82 1.51 -21.00
N PRO A 257 20.46 2.34 -20.02
CA PRO A 257 19.68 1.92 -18.87
C PRO A 257 18.33 1.30 -19.28
N PRO A 258 17.80 0.32 -18.52
CA PRO A 258 16.43 -0.16 -18.71
C PRO A 258 15.41 0.94 -18.39
N HIS A 259 14.20 0.81 -18.93
CA HIS A 259 13.12 1.74 -18.62
C HIS A 259 12.58 1.48 -17.21
N VAL A 260 13.12 2.20 -16.23
CA VAL A 260 12.69 2.12 -14.83
C VAL A 260 12.37 3.50 -14.28
N THR A 261 11.34 3.57 -13.44
CA THR A 261 10.99 4.78 -12.70
C THR A 261 11.97 4.97 -11.55
N VAL A 262 12.59 6.14 -11.50
CA VAL A 262 13.52 6.52 -10.45
C VAL A 262 12.72 7.14 -9.32
N LEU A 263 12.88 6.62 -8.11
CA LEU A 263 12.34 7.20 -6.88
C LEU A 263 13.44 7.93 -6.13
N ASN A 264 13.13 9.06 -5.51
CA ASN A 264 14.02 9.67 -4.52
C ASN A 264 14.11 8.81 -3.25
N HIS A 265 14.92 9.23 -2.28
CA HIS A 265 15.05 8.53 -1.00
C HIS A 265 13.71 8.45 -0.23
N ALA A 266 12.79 9.39 -0.48
CA ALA A 266 11.45 9.43 0.10
C ALA A 266 10.41 8.58 -0.65
N GLY A 267 10.81 7.78 -1.65
CA GLY A 267 9.89 6.96 -2.44
C GLY A 267 9.01 7.74 -3.43
N THR A 268 9.29 9.03 -3.64
CA THR A 268 8.56 9.86 -4.61
C THR A 268 9.18 9.69 -6.01
N PRO A 269 8.38 9.45 -7.07
CA PRO A 269 8.87 9.39 -8.44
C PRO A 269 9.50 10.71 -8.87
N VAL A 270 10.69 10.66 -9.49
CA VAL A 270 11.42 11.85 -9.97
C VAL A 270 11.62 11.87 -11.48
N GLY A 271 11.48 10.73 -12.14
CA GLY A 271 11.68 10.58 -13.59
C GLY A 271 12.00 9.14 -13.94
N THR A 272 12.61 8.93 -15.10
CA THR A 272 12.98 7.60 -15.61
C THR A 272 14.49 7.49 -15.84
N ALA A 273 15.07 6.30 -15.69
CA ALA A 273 16.53 6.12 -15.72
C ALA A 273 17.19 6.42 -17.07
N ASP A 274 16.42 6.48 -18.15
CA ASP A 274 16.84 6.87 -19.50
C ASP A 274 16.87 8.40 -19.71
N GLN A 275 16.39 9.19 -18.75
CA GLN A 275 16.44 10.65 -18.82
C GLN A 275 17.84 11.19 -18.52
N PRO A 276 18.41 12.07 -19.36
CA PRO A 276 19.71 12.69 -19.10
C PRO A 276 19.75 13.46 -17.78
N GLY A 277 20.74 13.17 -16.93
CA GLY A 277 20.96 13.88 -15.66
C GLY A 277 20.07 13.44 -14.49
N ILE A 278 19.21 12.41 -14.68
CA ILE A 278 18.33 11.91 -13.62
C ILE A 278 19.10 11.31 -12.43
N ASP A 279 20.34 10.87 -12.65
CA ASP A 279 21.28 10.40 -11.63
C ASP A 279 21.75 11.53 -10.70
N GLN A 280 21.76 12.77 -11.19
CA GLN A 280 22.15 13.98 -10.46
C GLN A 280 20.98 14.82 -10.00
N ALA A 281 19.79 14.64 -10.58
CA ALA A 281 18.58 15.37 -10.20
C ALA A 281 18.25 15.04 -8.75
N ASP A 282 18.56 15.93 -7.81
CA ASP A 282 18.09 15.84 -6.43
C ASP A 282 16.90 16.78 -6.29
N PRO A 283 15.66 16.31 -6.51
CA PRO A 283 14.54 17.00 -5.91
C PRO A 283 14.62 16.60 -4.44
N ALA A 284 15.50 17.28 -3.68
CA ALA A 284 15.05 17.73 -2.37
C ALA A 284 13.62 18.23 -2.64
N PRO A 285 12.58 17.67 -1.98
CA PRO A 285 11.24 18.22 -2.14
C PRO A 285 11.48 19.71 -1.95
N ALA A 286 11.26 20.51 -3.00
CA ALA A 286 11.37 21.95 -2.89
C ALA A 286 10.61 22.22 -1.62
N GLU A 287 11.31 22.60 -0.53
CA GLU A 287 10.67 22.71 0.76
C GLU A 287 9.50 23.59 0.42
N ALA A 288 8.31 22.99 0.45
CA ALA A 288 7.10 23.73 0.28
C ALA A 288 7.16 24.49 1.58
N ASP A 289 7.79 25.65 1.50
CA ASP A 289 7.57 26.83 2.29
C ASP A 289 6.08 27.11 2.09
N VAL A 290 5.27 26.22 2.67
CA VAL A 290 3.98 26.51 3.22
C VAL A 290 4.38 27.39 4.39
N SER A 291 4.81 28.60 4.07
CA SER A 291 4.65 29.75 4.91
C SER A 291 3.16 29.70 5.20
N GLU A 292 2.80 29.20 6.37
CA GLU A 292 1.50 29.49 6.94
C GLU A 292 1.28 30.98 6.69
N PRO A 293 0.18 31.39 6.04
CA PRO A 293 -0.08 32.81 5.92
C PRO A 293 -0.12 33.34 7.34
N ASP A 294 0.91 34.12 7.66
CA ASP A 294 1.07 34.88 8.89
C ASP A 294 -0.27 35.55 9.14
N ALA A 295 -1.05 34.93 10.03
CA ALA A 295 -2.36 35.38 10.39
C ALA A 295 -2.12 36.63 11.21
N GLY A 296 -2.08 37.75 10.49
CA GLY A 296 -1.81 39.07 10.99
C GLY A 296 -2.45 39.27 12.35
N ASP A 297 -1.57 39.40 13.32
CA ASP A 297 -1.77 40.04 14.60
C ASP A 297 -2.66 41.28 14.43
N ALA A 298 -3.92 41.14 14.84
CA ALA A 298 -4.89 42.21 14.91
C ALA A 298 -5.78 42.03 16.14
N GLY A 299 -5.16 42.18 17.31
CA GLY A 299 -5.70 43.04 18.36
C GLY A 299 -6.62 42.41 19.41
N GLY A 300 -6.43 42.87 20.64
CA GLY A 300 -7.52 42.96 21.61
C GLY A 300 -7.22 42.41 23.00
N ASP A 301 -6.31 43.09 23.70
CA ASP A 301 -6.25 43.16 25.16
C ASP A 301 -7.65 43.34 25.79
N MET A 302 -8.07 42.41 26.65
CA MET A 302 -8.86 42.69 27.85
C MET A 302 -8.76 41.49 28.80
N GLY A 303 -8.28 41.77 30.02
CA GLY A 303 -7.85 40.78 30.99
C GLY A 303 -8.95 40.09 31.78
N SER A 304 -8.53 39.17 32.64
CA SER A 304 -8.91 39.13 34.06
C SER A 304 -8.22 37.97 34.76
N ASP A 305 -7.60 38.28 35.89
CA ASP A 305 -7.09 37.39 36.92
C ASP A 305 -8.11 36.34 37.38
N ALA A 306 -7.65 35.09 37.53
CA ALA A 306 -8.01 34.11 38.56
C ALA A 306 -7.21 32.82 38.25
N GLY A 307 -6.14 32.48 38.95
CA GLY A 307 -6.20 31.96 40.32
C GLY A 307 -6.56 30.46 40.28
N GLY A 308 -5.57 29.57 40.40
CA GLY A 308 -5.85 28.12 40.39
C GLY A 308 -4.61 27.24 40.36
N ASP A 309 -3.92 27.18 41.50
CA ASP A 309 -2.88 26.21 41.86
C ASP A 309 -3.51 24.81 42.09
N MET A 310 -3.08 23.79 41.33
CA MET A 310 -3.19 22.34 41.59
C MET A 310 -2.31 21.66 40.51
N GLY A 311 -1.16 21.04 40.80
CA GLY A 311 -0.93 20.02 41.81
C GLY A 311 -1.34 18.66 41.23
N GLY A 312 -0.39 17.89 40.69
CA GLY A 312 -0.73 16.60 40.07
C GLY A 312 0.42 15.87 39.37
N ASP A 313 1.42 15.50 40.15
CA ASP A 313 2.46 14.52 39.83
C ASP A 313 1.82 13.14 39.58
N MET A 314 1.94 12.59 38.36
CA MET A 314 1.74 11.16 38.11
C MET A 314 2.78 10.66 37.12
N GLY A 315 3.89 10.20 37.69
CA GLY A 315 4.79 9.25 37.06
C GLY A 315 4.06 7.93 36.76
N GLY A 316 4.16 7.49 35.52
CA GLY A 316 3.76 6.17 35.06
C GLY A 316 4.92 5.53 34.32
N ASP A 317 5.76 4.85 35.10
CA ASP A 317 6.84 3.99 34.68
C ASP A 317 6.23 2.74 33.98
N PHE A 318 6.36 2.64 32.67
CA PHE A 318 6.04 1.42 31.92
C PHE A 318 7.32 0.87 31.28
N GLY A 319 8.15 0.29 32.15
CA GLY A 319 9.20 -0.65 31.77
C GLY A 319 8.57 -1.97 31.33
N GLY A 320 8.44 -2.17 30.01
CA GLY A 320 8.10 -3.44 29.39
C GLY A 320 9.35 -4.09 28.81
N ASP A 321 9.94 -4.98 29.60
CA ASP A 321 10.98 -5.93 29.23
C ASP A 321 10.46 -6.91 28.16
N PHE A 322 11.07 -6.91 26.97
CA PHE A 322 10.86 -7.92 25.93
C PHE A 322 12.23 -8.44 25.45
N GLY A 323 12.94 -9.16 26.34
CA GLY A 323 13.78 -10.29 25.91
C GLY A 323 12.85 -11.39 25.37
N GLY A 324 13.07 -12.01 24.21
CA GLY A 324 14.33 -12.52 23.70
C GLY A 324 14.23 -14.04 23.75
N PHE A 325 13.71 -14.67 22.70
CA PHE A 325 13.83 -16.12 22.47
C PHE A 325 13.78 -16.40 20.97
N PHE A 326 14.96 -16.57 20.38
CA PHE A 326 15.18 -17.36 19.16
C PHE A 326 16.14 -18.48 19.56
N ASP A 327 15.70 -19.72 19.35
CA ASP A 327 16.53 -20.90 19.10
C ASP A 327 15.94 -21.58 17.85
#